data_AF-A0A382RLE8-F1
#
_entry.id   AF-A0A382RLE8-F1
#
_cell.length_a   1.000
_cell.length_b   1.000
_cell.length_c   1.000
_cell.angle_alpha   90.00
_cell.angle_beta   90.00
_cell.angle_gamma   90.00
#
_symmetry.space_group_name_H-M   'P 1'
#
loop_
_entity.id
_entity.type
_entity.pdbx_description
1 polymer ?
#
loop_
_entity_poly.entity_id
_entity_poly.type
_entity_poly.pdbx_seq_one_letter_code
_entity_poly.pdbx_strand_id
1 'polypeptide(L)'
;LGGQTILEQFENCLHQFFCGAKRDLDQFINDTVESRQKLKVKLQEGMDQLLEINSHSSSVSSDLIQQIQQSEKSVELEEFTLRLFDFMGLGIDDIAPQTYRVTNAHRLPINLPGDRDGVLGLTFDRTRAVSRDDLTFVSWDHPIMSACVEQLLGSNDGTTVFVHWDTDSSPTLLMESVFILECLAPSELNADRFLPPTPIRVVINHHGKPELNKDQRFLSFPKIMRNGPAHLIPEFKQISKLIPPMVEATEQLASEQAAKTKQHTVASMRQKLSAEINRLETLAKINVNVRSGEISLLKEEQKKLGRCLGQARSRLDSI
;
A
#
# COMPACT_ATOMS: atom_id res chain seq x y z
N LEU A 1 36.58 -3.50 6.05
CA LEU A 1 37.65 -2.59 5.60
C LEU A 1 38.81 -2.55 6.60
N GLY A 2 38.64 -2.09 7.85
CA GLY A 2 39.77 -1.98 8.78
C GLY A 2 40.46 -3.30 9.19
N GLY A 3 39.73 -4.41 9.30
CA GLY A 3 40.30 -5.70 9.70
C GLY A 3 41.26 -6.32 8.67
N GLN A 4 40.97 -6.13 7.38
CA GLN A 4 41.79 -6.68 6.30
C GLN A 4 43.12 -5.92 6.15
N THR A 5 43.09 -4.58 6.29
CA THR A 5 44.31 -3.76 6.28
C THR A 5 45.25 -4.10 7.44
N ILE A 6 44.70 -4.40 8.62
CA ILE A 6 45.49 -4.85 9.77
C ILE A 6 46.04 -6.27 9.51
N LEU A 7 45.23 -7.15 8.92
CA LEU A 7 45.68 -8.50 8.56
C LEU A 7 46.86 -8.46 7.59
N GLU A 8 46.78 -7.69 6.51
CA GLU A 8 47.85 -7.51 5.53
C GLU A 8 49.12 -6.89 6.16
N GLN A 9 48.97 -5.92 7.06
CA GLN A 9 50.09 -5.28 7.75
C GLN A 9 50.86 -6.25 8.67
N PHE A 10 50.15 -7.17 9.32
CA PHE A 10 50.72 -8.08 10.32
C PHE A 10 50.81 -9.54 9.84
N GLU A 11 50.50 -9.82 8.57
CA GLU A 11 50.38 -11.15 7.97
C GLU A 11 51.63 -12.01 8.21
N ASN A 12 52.81 -11.47 7.92
CA ASN A 12 54.08 -12.19 8.08
C ASN A 12 54.40 -12.51 9.55
N CYS A 13 54.06 -11.60 10.47
CA CYS A 13 54.25 -11.82 11.90
C CYS A 13 53.25 -12.87 12.42
N LEU A 14 52.00 -12.79 11.98
CA LEU A 14 50.94 -13.73 12.31
C LEU A 14 51.29 -15.16 11.83
N HIS A 15 51.76 -15.30 10.60
CA HIS A 15 52.24 -16.58 10.05
C HIS A 15 53.40 -17.17 10.85
N GLN A 16 54.34 -16.33 11.32
CA GLN A 16 55.47 -16.80 12.14
C GLN A 16 55.03 -17.29 13.52
N PHE A 17 54.01 -16.70 14.13
CA PHE A 17 53.38 -17.22 15.35
C PHE A 17 52.68 -18.57 15.10
N PHE A 18 51.96 -18.73 13.98
CA PHE A 18 51.33 -20.00 13.62
C PHE A 18 52.34 -21.12 13.33
N CYS A 19 53.53 -20.79 12.82
CA CYS A 19 54.62 -21.75 12.59
C CYS A 19 55.46 -22.08 13.84
N GLY A 20 55.06 -21.62 15.04
CA GLY A 20 55.67 -22.02 16.32
C GLY A 20 56.88 -21.19 16.76
N ALA A 21 57.10 -19.99 16.20
CA ALA A 21 58.16 -19.11 16.68
C ALA A 21 57.83 -18.57 18.10
N LYS A 22 58.78 -18.74 19.05
CA LYS A 22 58.70 -18.12 20.39
C LYS A 22 58.98 -16.62 20.30
N ARG A 23 57.96 -15.86 19.91
CA ARG A 23 57.95 -14.39 20.02
C ARG A 23 57.05 -13.96 21.16
N ASP A 24 57.25 -12.73 21.59
CA ASP A 24 56.43 -12.08 22.61
C ASP A 24 55.05 -11.77 22.02
N LEU A 25 54.08 -12.64 22.35
CA LEU A 25 52.69 -12.52 21.90
C LEU A 25 52.03 -11.25 22.47
N ASP A 26 52.40 -10.85 23.68
CA ASP A 26 51.82 -9.68 24.33
C ASP A 26 52.24 -8.41 23.59
N GLN A 27 53.49 -8.34 23.13
CA GLN A 27 53.97 -7.24 22.29
C GLN A 27 53.22 -7.18 20.96
N PHE A 28 53.00 -8.32 20.29
CA PHE A 28 52.26 -8.36 19.01
C PHE A 28 50.79 -7.93 19.16
N ILE A 29 50.13 -8.33 20.26
CA ILE A 29 48.78 -7.87 20.59
C ILE A 29 48.77 -6.35 20.81
N ASN A 30 49.75 -5.82 21.53
CA ASN A 30 49.87 -4.38 21.76
C ASN A 30 50.06 -3.60 20.44
N ASP A 31 50.94 -4.09 19.56
CA ASP A 31 51.21 -3.46 18.25
C ASP A 31 49.96 -3.46 17.34
N THR A 32 49.19 -4.55 17.35
CA THR A 32 47.94 -4.66 16.58
C THR A 32 46.83 -3.77 17.14
N VAL A 33 46.73 -3.65 18.47
CA VAL A 33 45.79 -2.71 19.13
C VAL A 33 46.14 -1.26 18.80
N GLU A 34 47.43 -0.89 18.84
CA GLU A 34 47.88 0.45 18.51
C GLU A 34 47.60 0.78 17.04
N SER A 35 47.90 -0.14 16.12
CA SER A 35 47.60 0.05 14.69
C SER A 35 46.09 0.17 14.44
N ARG A 36 45.26 -0.63 15.13
CA ARG A 36 43.79 -0.51 15.07
C ARG A 36 43.30 0.85 15.54
N GLN A 37 43.85 1.38 16.63
CA GLN A 37 43.49 2.71 17.13
C GLN A 37 43.87 3.80 16.13
N LYS A 38 45.10 3.76 15.58
CA LYS A 38 45.55 4.70 14.54
C LYS A 38 44.64 4.65 13.30
N LEU A 39 44.27 3.46 12.85
CA LEU A 39 43.39 3.28 11.71
C LEU A 39 41.98 3.81 11.99
N LYS A 40 41.45 3.58 13.20
CA LYS A 40 40.15 4.11 13.63
C LYS A 40 40.13 5.64 13.59
N VAL A 41 41.17 6.30 14.10
CA VAL A 41 41.29 7.77 14.05
C VAL A 41 41.34 8.26 12.61
N LYS A 42 42.18 7.66 11.75
CA LYS A 42 42.24 8.01 10.33
C LYS A 42 40.91 7.86 9.60
N LEU A 43 40.15 6.81 9.92
CA LEU A 43 38.82 6.60 9.33
C LEU A 43 37.82 7.66 9.80
N GLN A 44 37.86 8.03 11.08
CA GLN A 44 37.01 9.08 11.64
C GLN A 44 37.36 10.47 11.08
N GLU A 45 38.65 10.77 10.89
CA GLU A 45 39.10 12.02 10.26
C GLU A 45 38.74 12.08 8.76
N GLY A 46 38.68 10.92 8.10
CA GLY A 46 38.24 10.80 6.70
C GLY A 46 36.73 10.80 6.50
N MET A 47 35.93 10.79 7.58
CA MET A 47 34.48 10.86 7.49
C MET A 47 34.03 12.30 7.24
N ASP A 48 33.33 12.51 6.12
CA ASP A 48 32.61 13.75 5.87
C ASP A 48 31.34 13.78 6.73
N GLN A 49 31.40 14.53 7.84
CA GLN A 49 30.31 14.67 8.79
C GLN A 49 29.07 15.33 8.19
N LEU A 50 29.22 16.20 7.18
CA LEU A 50 28.08 16.83 6.52
C LEU A 50 27.36 15.82 5.64
N LEU A 51 28.09 14.93 4.96
CA LEU A 51 27.49 13.80 4.25
C LEU A 51 26.83 12.81 5.20
N GLU A 52 27.40 12.55 6.37
CA GLU A 52 26.78 11.68 7.38
C GLU A 52 25.44 12.26 7.88
N ILE A 53 25.41 13.54 8.23
CA ILE A 53 24.19 14.23 8.68
C ILE A 53 23.14 14.31 7.56
N ASN A 54 23.56 14.55 6.31
CA ASN A 54 22.65 14.63 5.17
C ASN A 54 22.11 13.23 4.79
N SER A 55 22.95 12.19 4.88
CA SER A 55 22.54 10.82 4.58
C SER A 55 21.63 10.21 5.65
N HIS A 56 21.77 10.62 6.91
CA HIS A 56 20.92 10.16 8.01
C HIS A 56 20.45 11.30 8.91
N SER A 57 19.22 11.73 8.68
CA SER A 57 18.52 12.63 9.60
C SER A 57 17.72 11.81 10.62
N SER A 58 18.33 11.54 11.78
CA SER A 58 17.77 10.68 12.83
C SER A 58 16.32 11.05 13.23
N SER A 59 15.99 12.34 13.32
CA SER A 59 14.62 12.78 13.65
C SER A 59 13.60 12.34 12.59
N VAL A 60 13.87 12.64 11.31
CA VAL A 60 13.00 12.26 10.18
C VAL A 60 12.91 10.74 10.04
N SER A 61 14.05 10.04 10.11
CA SER A 61 14.08 8.58 10.02
C SER A 61 13.33 7.92 11.17
N SER A 62 13.44 8.43 12.40
CA SER A 62 12.74 7.88 13.56
C SER A 62 11.22 7.99 13.44
N ASP A 63 10.72 9.14 12.99
CA ASP A 63 9.28 9.36 12.76
C ASP A 63 8.75 8.42 11.66
N LEU A 64 9.47 8.31 10.54
CA LEU A 64 9.11 7.37 9.46
C LEU A 64 9.10 5.92 9.94
N ILE A 65 10.10 5.49 10.72
CA ILE A 65 10.15 4.14 11.30
C ILE A 65 8.94 3.92 12.21
N GLN A 66 8.60 4.89 13.06
CA GLN A 66 7.46 4.79 13.95
C GLN A 66 6.14 4.68 13.17
N GLN A 67 5.95 5.46 12.10
CA GLN A 67 4.77 5.39 11.25
C GLN A 67 4.64 4.02 10.58
N ILE A 68 5.74 3.44 10.08
CA ILE A 68 5.76 2.09 9.50
C ILE A 68 5.41 1.04 10.58
N GLN A 69 6.03 1.11 11.76
CA GLN A 69 5.73 0.17 12.84
C GLN A 69 4.29 0.29 13.34
N GLN A 70 3.68 1.47 13.23
CA GLN A 70 2.30 1.70 13.62
C GLN A 70 1.32 1.16 12.57
N SER A 71 1.64 1.26 11.27
CA SER A 71 0.82 0.65 10.21
C SER A 71 0.86 -0.88 10.25
N GLU A 72 2.00 -1.47 10.62
CA GLU A 72 2.15 -2.93 10.77
C GLU A 72 1.38 -3.52 11.95
N LYS A 73 0.98 -2.71 12.93
CA LYS A 73 0.16 -3.15 14.07
C LYS A 73 -1.33 -3.24 13.73
N SER A 74 -1.74 -2.81 12.54
CA SER A 74 -3.15 -2.86 12.13
C SER A 74 -3.59 -4.31 11.89
N VAL A 75 -4.72 -4.68 12.48
CA VAL A 75 -5.36 -5.99 12.29
C VAL A 75 -6.18 -6.02 10.98
N GLU A 76 -6.36 -4.87 10.33
CA GLU A 76 -7.19 -4.72 9.13
C GLU A 76 -6.67 -5.59 7.96
N LEU A 77 -5.36 -5.65 7.77
CA LEU A 77 -4.76 -6.47 6.72
C LEU A 77 -5.00 -7.96 6.99
N GLU A 78 -4.80 -8.39 8.23
CA GLU A 78 -5.00 -9.77 8.67
C GLU A 78 -6.46 -10.18 8.44
N GLU A 79 -7.41 -9.43 8.99
CA GLU A 79 -8.86 -9.68 8.81
C GLU A 79 -9.28 -9.69 7.34
N PHE A 80 -8.79 -8.73 6.54
CA PHE A 80 -9.10 -8.65 5.13
C PHE A 80 -8.55 -9.87 4.36
N THR A 81 -7.30 -10.26 4.63
CA THR A 81 -6.64 -11.39 3.96
C THR A 81 -7.36 -12.69 4.26
N LEU A 82 -7.75 -12.93 5.52
CA LEU A 82 -8.47 -14.13 5.91
C LEU A 82 -9.82 -14.25 5.21
N ARG A 83 -10.58 -13.14 5.12
CA ARG A 83 -11.85 -13.12 4.40
C ARG A 83 -11.68 -13.33 2.90
N LEU A 84 -10.64 -12.74 2.32
CA LEU A 84 -10.31 -12.90 0.90
C LEU A 84 -9.94 -14.35 0.59
N PHE A 85 -9.14 -14.97 1.43
CA PHE A 85 -8.73 -16.36 1.26
C PHE A 85 -9.89 -17.34 1.44
N ASP A 86 -10.77 -17.10 2.42
CA ASP A 86 -12.01 -17.87 2.59
C ASP A 86 -12.92 -17.73 1.34
N PHE A 87 -13.09 -16.52 0.81
CA PHE A 87 -13.82 -16.28 -0.44
C PHE A 87 -13.22 -17.06 -1.63
N MET A 88 -11.89 -17.14 -1.72
CA MET A 88 -11.19 -17.92 -2.74
C MET A 88 -11.21 -19.44 -2.46
N GLY A 89 -11.76 -19.87 -1.33
CA GLY A 89 -11.83 -21.26 -0.90
C GLY A 89 -10.47 -21.86 -0.56
N LEU A 90 -9.53 -21.05 -0.06
CA LEU A 90 -8.28 -21.51 0.54
C LEU A 90 -8.57 -22.04 1.93
N GLY A 91 -7.91 -23.13 2.33
CA GLY A 91 -8.03 -23.61 3.71
C GLY A 91 -7.05 -22.84 4.59
N ILE A 92 -7.50 -22.36 5.75
CA ILE A 92 -6.66 -21.56 6.66
C ILE A 92 -6.68 -22.25 8.02
N ASP A 93 -5.50 -22.61 8.53
CA ASP A 93 -5.32 -23.10 9.90
C ASP A 93 -4.45 -22.15 10.71
N ASP A 94 -4.89 -21.78 11.91
CA ASP A 94 -4.07 -21.06 12.88
C ASP A 94 -2.93 -21.94 13.41
N ILE A 95 -1.67 -21.49 13.26
CA ILE A 95 -0.51 -22.19 13.85
C ILE A 95 0.04 -21.42 15.06
N ALA A 96 0.01 -20.10 15.00
CA ALA A 96 0.51 -19.20 16.04
C ALA A 96 -0.12 -17.80 15.88
N PRO A 97 0.04 -16.86 16.84
CA PRO A 97 -0.57 -15.54 16.73
C PRO A 97 -0.15 -14.82 15.44
N GLN A 98 -1.11 -14.36 14.63
CA GLN A 98 -0.86 -13.74 13.31
C GLN A 98 -0.06 -14.61 12.34
N THR A 99 -0.16 -15.94 12.46
CA THR A 99 0.56 -16.89 11.61
C THR A 99 -0.32 -18.08 11.26
N TYR A 100 -0.43 -18.31 9.95
CA TYR A 100 -1.42 -19.18 9.35
C TYR A 100 -0.76 -20.21 8.45
N ARG A 101 -1.33 -21.41 8.43
CA ARG A 101 -1.10 -22.41 7.39
C ARG A 101 -2.18 -22.24 6.35
N VAL A 102 -1.80 -21.89 5.14
CA VAL A 102 -2.69 -21.91 3.99
C VAL A 102 -2.57 -23.26 3.28
N THR A 103 -3.67 -23.94 3.11
CA THR A 103 -3.81 -25.18 2.34
C THR A 103 -4.57 -24.90 1.04
N ASN A 104 -4.39 -25.77 0.03
CA ASN A 104 -4.85 -25.53 -1.34
C ASN A 104 -4.22 -24.27 -1.96
N ALA A 105 -2.97 -23.95 -1.59
CA ALA A 105 -2.25 -22.77 -2.08
C ALA A 105 -2.14 -22.72 -3.61
N HIS A 106 -2.30 -23.85 -4.31
CA HIS A 106 -2.40 -23.91 -5.78
C HIS A 106 -3.56 -23.11 -6.38
N ARG A 107 -4.56 -22.69 -5.58
CA ARG A 107 -5.64 -21.79 -6.01
C ARG A 107 -5.23 -20.31 -6.01
N LEU A 108 -4.07 -19.98 -5.45
CA LEU A 108 -3.54 -18.63 -5.50
C LEU A 108 -3.16 -18.27 -6.94
N PRO A 109 -3.37 -17.00 -7.33
CA PRO A 109 -3.05 -16.52 -8.69
C PRO A 109 -1.54 -16.48 -8.96
N ILE A 110 -0.72 -16.48 -7.91
CA ILE A 110 0.74 -16.50 -7.99
C ILE A 110 1.32 -17.63 -7.15
N ASN A 111 2.43 -18.18 -7.62
CA ASN A 111 3.22 -19.13 -6.85
C ASN A 111 4.13 -18.39 -5.89
N LEU A 112 4.18 -18.84 -4.64
CA LEU A 112 5.05 -18.26 -3.62
C LEU A 112 6.27 -19.15 -3.33
N PRO A 113 7.44 -18.55 -3.08
CA PRO A 113 8.57 -19.29 -2.55
C PRO A 113 8.19 -19.96 -1.23
N GLY A 114 8.48 -21.25 -1.10
CA GLY A 114 8.14 -22.01 0.12
C GLY A 114 6.82 -22.76 0.07
N ASP A 115 6.06 -22.71 -1.03
CA ASP A 115 4.96 -23.65 -1.26
C ASP A 115 5.51 -25.09 -1.32
N ARG A 116 4.96 -25.95 -0.47
CA ARG A 116 5.27 -27.39 -0.42
C ARG A 116 3.98 -28.17 -0.64
N ASP A 117 3.77 -28.65 -1.86
CA ASP A 117 2.61 -29.44 -2.26
C ASP A 117 1.25 -28.78 -1.91
N GLY A 118 1.16 -27.45 -2.04
CA GLY A 118 -0.08 -26.70 -1.84
C GLY A 118 -0.29 -26.26 -0.41
N VAL A 119 0.77 -26.29 0.40
CA VAL A 119 0.80 -25.83 1.78
C VAL A 119 1.83 -24.72 1.92
N LEU A 120 1.39 -23.59 2.47
CA LEU A 120 2.19 -22.39 2.65
C LEU A 120 2.03 -21.84 4.07
N GLY A 121 3.15 -21.45 4.70
CA GLY A 121 3.14 -20.73 5.97
C GLY A 121 3.18 -19.21 5.76
N LEU A 122 2.24 -18.48 6.34
CA LEU A 122 2.15 -17.03 6.25
C LEU A 122 2.23 -16.39 7.63
N THR A 123 2.82 -15.20 7.73
CA THR A 123 2.84 -14.41 8.97
C THR A 123 2.65 -12.93 8.68
N PHE A 124 1.90 -12.24 9.54
CA PHE A 124 1.80 -10.77 9.54
C PHE A 124 2.76 -10.12 10.56
N ASP A 125 3.47 -10.93 11.36
CA ASP A 125 4.51 -10.46 12.27
C ASP A 125 5.88 -10.46 11.57
N ARG A 126 6.43 -9.26 11.35
CA ARG A 126 7.76 -9.04 10.78
C ARG A 126 8.87 -9.68 11.61
N THR A 127 8.80 -9.61 12.95
CA THR A 127 9.83 -10.17 13.82
C THR A 127 9.92 -11.68 13.64
N ARG A 128 8.75 -12.33 13.51
CA ARG A 128 8.68 -13.76 13.25
C ARG A 128 9.21 -14.12 11.86
N ALA A 129 8.83 -13.36 10.83
CA ALA A 129 9.33 -13.59 9.47
C ALA A 129 10.87 -13.51 9.38
N VAL A 130 11.49 -12.55 10.07
CA VAL A 130 12.95 -12.41 10.11
C VAL A 130 13.62 -13.60 10.82
N SER A 131 12.95 -14.19 11.82
CA SER A 131 13.48 -15.36 12.54
C SER A 131 13.27 -16.70 11.82
N ARG A 132 12.33 -16.74 10.86
CA ARG A 132 11.84 -17.96 10.23
C ARG A 132 11.68 -17.76 8.73
N ASP A 133 12.71 -18.16 8.00
CA ASP A 133 12.75 -18.11 6.54
C ASP A 133 11.68 -18.98 5.86
N ASP A 134 11.08 -19.93 6.59
CA ASP A 134 10.01 -20.80 6.08
C ASP A 134 8.62 -20.13 6.07
N LEU A 135 8.47 -18.96 6.70
CA LEU A 135 7.23 -18.20 6.72
C LEU A 135 7.29 -17.01 5.75
N THR A 136 6.27 -16.85 4.92
CA THR A 136 6.15 -15.67 4.06
C THR A 136 5.54 -14.51 4.85
N PHE A 137 6.24 -13.38 4.88
CA PHE A 137 5.71 -12.14 5.44
C PHE A 137 4.72 -11.48 4.48
N VAL A 138 3.48 -11.25 4.94
CA VAL A 138 2.44 -10.63 4.12
C VAL A 138 2.19 -9.20 4.58
N SER A 139 2.36 -8.25 3.65
CA SER A 139 1.99 -6.84 3.80
C SER A 139 1.01 -6.43 2.69
N TRP A 140 0.45 -5.21 2.76
CA TRP A 140 -0.39 -4.65 1.69
C TRP A 140 0.29 -4.62 0.32
N ASP A 141 1.62 -4.44 0.31
CA ASP A 141 2.44 -4.38 -0.90
C ASP A 141 2.90 -5.77 -1.38
N HIS A 142 2.56 -6.84 -0.66
CA HIS A 142 2.97 -8.18 -1.03
C HIS A 142 2.25 -8.61 -2.33
N PRO A 143 2.95 -9.17 -3.33
CA PRO A 143 2.34 -9.55 -4.61
C PRO A 143 1.11 -10.46 -4.49
N ILE A 144 1.05 -11.31 -3.44
CA ILE A 144 -0.12 -12.16 -3.18
C ILE A 144 -1.38 -11.33 -2.97
N MET A 145 -1.27 -10.22 -2.25
CA MET A 145 -2.41 -9.38 -1.93
C MET A 145 -2.89 -8.66 -3.17
N SER A 146 -1.98 -8.05 -3.93
CA SER A 146 -2.32 -7.40 -5.20
C SER A 146 -2.99 -8.37 -6.16
N ALA A 147 -2.45 -9.58 -6.32
CA ALA A 147 -2.99 -10.59 -7.24
C ALA A 147 -4.35 -11.14 -6.78
N CYS A 148 -4.53 -11.40 -5.48
CA CYS A 148 -5.82 -11.87 -4.96
C CYS A 148 -6.89 -10.78 -5.03
N VAL A 149 -6.53 -9.51 -4.76
CA VAL A 149 -7.43 -8.37 -4.92
C VAL A 149 -7.80 -8.16 -6.39
N GLU A 150 -6.85 -8.26 -7.32
CA GLU A 150 -7.11 -8.18 -8.75
C GLU A 150 -8.07 -9.29 -9.21
N GLN A 151 -7.88 -10.53 -8.72
CA GLN A 151 -8.80 -11.64 -9.00
C GLN A 151 -10.20 -11.37 -8.45
N LEU A 152 -10.33 -10.82 -7.24
CA LEU A 152 -11.62 -10.44 -6.66
C LEU A 152 -12.30 -9.35 -7.48
N LEU A 153 -11.57 -8.29 -7.84
CA LEU A 153 -12.08 -7.17 -8.64
C LEU A 153 -12.42 -7.57 -10.08
N GLY A 154 -11.80 -8.63 -10.59
CA GLY A 154 -12.14 -9.23 -11.89
C GLY A 154 -13.35 -10.18 -11.84
N SER A 155 -13.83 -10.55 -10.65
CA SER A 155 -15.03 -11.36 -10.49
C SER A 155 -16.29 -10.49 -10.62
N ASN A 156 -17.39 -11.07 -11.12
CA ASN A 156 -18.69 -10.40 -11.13
C ASN A 156 -19.45 -10.57 -9.81
N ASP A 157 -18.85 -11.23 -8.82
CA ASP A 157 -19.49 -11.51 -7.55
C ASP A 157 -19.67 -10.22 -6.74
N GLY A 158 -20.88 -10.00 -6.22
CA GLY A 158 -21.20 -8.79 -5.47
C GLY A 158 -21.44 -7.53 -6.31
N THR A 159 -21.45 -7.63 -7.65
CA THR A 159 -21.76 -6.49 -8.54
C THR A 159 -23.24 -6.13 -8.54
N THR A 160 -24.14 -7.10 -8.33
CA THR A 160 -25.58 -6.84 -8.23
C THR A 160 -26.21 -7.71 -7.15
N VAL A 161 -26.80 -7.08 -6.12
CA VAL A 161 -27.45 -7.83 -5.03
C VAL A 161 -28.81 -7.21 -4.68
N PHE A 162 -29.82 -8.06 -4.54
CA PHE A 162 -31.11 -7.66 -3.98
C PHE A 162 -31.28 -8.28 -2.59
N VAL A 163 -31.45 -7.43 -1.58
CA VAL A 163 -31.56 -7.84 -0.18
C VAL A 163 -32.83 -7.29 0.46
N HIS A 164 -33.33 -8.04 1.44
CA HIS A 164 -34.36 -7.58 2.35
C HIS A 164 -33.71 -7.15 3.66
N TRP A 165 -34.00 -5.90 4.04
CA TRP A 165 -33.64 -5.36 5.33
C TRP A 165 -34.88 -5.36 6.22
N ASP A 166 -34.93 -6.27 7.19
CA ASP A 166 -36.00 -6.34 8.17
C ASP A 166 -35.85 -5.22 9.20
N THR A 167 -36.76 -4.26 9.17
CA THR A 167 -36.82 -3.10 10.08
C THR A 167 -38.28 -2.77 10.38
N ASP A 168 -38.54 -2.22 11.57
CA ASP A 168 -39.88 -1.77 12.02
C ASP A 168 -40.39 -0.52 11.27
N SER A 169 -39.57 0.05 10.38
CA SER A 169 -39.92 1.19 9.53
C SER A 169 -40.88 0.81 8.40
N SER A 170 -41.57 1.80 7.82
CA SER A 170 -42.41 1.61 6.64
C SER A 170 -41.61 0.98 5.48
N PRO A 171 -42.20 0.03 4.72
CA PRO A 171 -41.53 -0.60 3.60
C PRO A 171 -41.13 0.46 2.57
N THR A 172 -39.84 0.48 2.21
CA THR A 172 -39.27 1.39 1.23
C THR A 172 -38.28 0.64 0.35
N LEU A 173 -38.15 1.08 -0.90
CA LEU A 173 -37.10 0.63 -1.81
C LEU A 173 -35.93 1.61 -1.73
N LEU A 174 -34.76 1.06 -1.46
CA LEU A 174 -33.48 1.78 -1.45
C LEU A 174 -32.60 1.22 -2.56
N MET A 175 -31.73 2.07 -3.11
CA MET A 175 -30.69 1.67 -4.04
C MET A 175 -29.36 2.20 -3.52
N GLU A 176 -28.43 1.29 -3.27
CA GLU A 176 -27.02 1.61 -3.09
C GLU A 176 -26.35 1.42 -4.44
N SER A 177 -25.56 2.40 -4.88
CA SER A 177 -24.74 2.27 -6.08
C SER A 177 -23.32 2.70 -5.74
N VAL A 178 -22.33 1.90 -6.14
CA VAL A 178 -20.92 2.25 -6.01
C VAL A 178 -20.37 2.57 -7.39
N PHE A 179 -19.90 3.81 -7.55
CA PHE A 179 -19.19 4.25 -8.73
C PHE A 179 -17.70 4.30 -8.45
N ILE A 180 -16.86 3.93 -9.40
CA ILE A 180 -15.40 4.05 -9.29
C ILE A 180 -14.95 5.24 -10.11
N LEU A 181 -14.37 6.24 -9.44
CA LEU A 181 -13.68 7.35 -10.09
C LEU A 181 -12.25 6.92 -10.40
N GLU A 182 -11.93 6.82 -11.69
CA GLU A 182 -10.63 6.34 -12.17
C GLU A 182 -10.02 7.32 -13.19
N CYS A 183 -8.69 7.33 -13.24
CA CYS A 183 -7.90 8.18 -14.13
C CYS A 183 -7.12 7.29 -15.11
N LEU A 184 -7.45 7.37 -16.40
CA LEU A 184 -6.69 6.70 -17.44
C LEU A 184 -5.40 7.51 -17.74
N ALA A 185 -4.29 7.05 -17.18
CA ALA A 185 -2.97 7.66 -17.36
C ALA A 185 -1.90 6.57 -17.61
N PRO A 186 -0.83 6.87 -18.36
CA PRO A 186 0.35 6.01 -18.42
C PRO A 186 0.92 5.77 -17.02
N SER A 187 1.38 4.54 -16.75
CA SER A 187 1.95 4.14 -15.46
C SER A 187 3.12 5.02 -15.01
N GLU A 188 3.91 5.53 -15.95
CA GLU A 188 5.02 6.46 -15.70
C GLU A 188 4.60 7.73 -14.94
N LEU A 189 3.35 8.17 -15.09
CA LEU A 189 2.84 9.37 -14.40
C LEU A 189 2.44 9.10 -12.95
N ASN A 190 2.27 7.83 -12.54
CA ASN A 190 1.85 7.44 -11.19
C ASN A 190 0.62 8.23 -10.70
N ALA A 191 -0.42 8.34 -11.54
CA ALA A 191 -1.62 9.13 -11.24
C ALA A 191 -2.33 8.67 -9.96
N ASP A 192 -2.22 7.38 -9.62
CA ASP A 192 -2.78 6.75 -8.42
C ASP A 192 -2.26 7.36 -7.11
N ARG A 193 -1.10 8.04 -7.13
CA ARG A 193 -0.59 8.81 -5.98
C ARG A 193 -1.53 9.95 -5.57
N PHE A 194 -2.34 10.45 -6.50
CA PHE A 194 -3.29 11.55 -6.27
C PHE A 194 -4.75 11.12 -6.39
N LEU A 195 -5.04 10.19 -7.30
CA LEU A 195 -6.38 9.67 -7.53
C LEU A 195 -6.29 8.17 -7.83
N PRO A 196 -6.12 7.33 -6.80
CA PRO A 196 -6.31 5.89 -6.99
C PRO A 196 -7.78 5.62 -7.36
N PRO A 197 -8.13 4.43 -7.88
CA PRO A 197 -9.53 4.05 -8.09
C PRO A 197 -10.35 4.30 -6.83
N THR A 198 -11.16 5.37 -6.85
CA THR A 198 -11.80 5.89 -5.64
C THR A 198 -13.29 5.58 -5.69
N PRO A 199 -13.81 4.75 -4.75
CA PRO A 199 -15.24 4.45 -4.70
C PRO A 199 -16.05 5.66 -4.23
N ILE A 200 -17.12 5.93 -4.95
CA ILE A 200 -18.15 6.93 -4.70
C ILE A 200 -19.44 6.16 -4.48
N ARG A 201 -19.75 5.93 -3.20
CA ARG A 201 -20.98 5.26 -2.77
C ARG A 201 -22.12 6.28 -2.72
N VAL A 202 -23.24 5.95 -3.34
CA VAL A 202 -24.48 6.74 -3.32
C VAL A 202 -25.61 5.86 -2.83
N VAL A 203 -26.44 6.36 -1.91
CA VAL A 203 -27.65 5.68 -1.44
C VAL A 203 -28.85 6.59 -1.64
N ILE A 204 -29.86 6.12 -2.33
CA ILE A 204 -31.10 6.86 -2.60
C ILE A 204 -32.35 6.03 -2.25
N ASN A 205 -33.46 6.74 -2.04
CA ASN A 205 -34.78 6.13 -1.96
C ASN A 205 -35.49 6.07 -3.31
N HIS A 206 -36.65 5.42 -3.33
CA HIS A 206 -37.53 5.29 -4.49
C HIS A 206 -38.06 6.61 -5.09
N HIS A 207 -37.86 7.74 -4.42
CA HIS A 207 -38.15 9.08 -4.96
C HIS A 207 -36.92 9.75 -5.59
N GLY A 208 -35.78 9.06 -5.70
CA GLY A 208 -34.54 9.62 -6.23
C GLY A 208 -33.83 10.59 -5.28
N LYS A 209 -34.20 10.61 -3.99
CA LYS A 209 -33.57 11.48 -3.00
C LYS A 209 -32.47 10.74 -2.24
N PRO A 210 -31.34 11.41 -1.91
CA PRO A 210 -30.27 10.80 -1.12
C PRO A 210 -30.77 10.45 0.28
N GLU A 211 -30.45 9.25 0.74
CA GLU A 211 -30.74 8.79 2.09
C GLU A 211 -29.50 8.95 2.97
N LEU A 212 -29.58 9.91 3.89
CA LEU A 212 -28.47 10.33 4.74
C LEU A 212 -28.75 10.05 6.21
N ASN A 213 -27.72 9.62 6.92
CA ASN A 213 -27.68 9.58 8.37
C ASN A 213 -27.63 11.00 8.97
N LYS A 214 -27.77 11.09 10.30
CA LYS A 214 -27.68 12.36 11.05
C LYS A 214 -26.37 13.12 10.78
N ASP A 215 -25.30 12.38 10.52
CA ASP A 215 -23.96 12.92 10.26
C ASP A 215 -23.76 13.35 8.78
N GLN A 216 -24.83 13.45 7.99
CA GLN A 216 -24.81 13.84 6.57
C GLN A 216 -24.03 12.87 5.65
N ARG A 217 -23.74 11.66 6.14
CA ARG A 217 -23.19 10.55 5.34
C ARG A 217 -24.33 9.66 4.85
N PHE A 218 -24.14 8.96 3.73
CA PHE A 218 -25.14 8.00 3.27
C PHE A 218 -25.47 6.94 4.33
N LEU A 219 -26.73 6.53 4.35
CA LEU A 219 -27.26 5.51 5.25
C LEU A 219 -26.36 4.26 5.25
N SER A 220 -26.12 3.72 6.45
CA SER A 220 -25.31 2.51 6.64
C SER A 220 -26.24 1.34 6.88
N PHE A 221 -25.98 0.24 6.18
CA PHE A 221 -26.76 -1.00 6.31
C PHE A 221 -26.16 -1.92 7.39
N PRO A 222 -26.98 -2.80 7.99
CA PRO A 222 -26.46 -3.82 8.90
C PRO A 222 -25.55 -4.80 8.15
N LYS A 223 -24.61 -5.43 8.88
CA LYS A 223 -23.66 -6.39 8.31
C LYS A 223 -24.32 -7.65 7.73
N ILE A 224 -25.52 -7.99 8.20
CA ILE A 224 -26.25 -9.19 7.81
C ILE A 224 -27.65 -8.75 7.36
N MET A 225 -28.01 -9.10 6.14
CA MET A 225 -29.33 -8.91 5.55
C MET A 225 -29.79 -10.23 4.93
N ARG A 226 -31.10 -10.35 4.69
CA ARG A 226 -31.66 -11.56 4.07
C ARG A 226 -31.60 -11.41 2.55
N ASN A 227 -31.22 -12.46 1.84
CA ASN A 227 -31.27 -12.45 0.39
C ASN A 227 -32.71 -12.30 -0.10
N GLY A 228 -32.94 -11.30 -0.95
CA GLY A 228 -34.22 -11.10 -1.61
C GLY A 228 -34.28 -11.89 -2.94
N PRO A 229 -35.48 -12.21 -3.44
CA PRO A 229 -35.63 -12.94 -4.70
C PRO A 229 -35.44 -12.01 -5.90
N ALA A 230 -34.18 -11.69 -6.24
CA ALA A 230 -33.82 -10.79 -7.35
C ALA A 230 -34.48 -11.18 -8.69
N HIS A 231 -34.62 -12.49 -8.94
CA HIS A 231 -35.23 -13.03 -10.16
C HIS A 231 -36.71 -12.65 -10.34
N LEU A 232 -37.41 -12.26 -9.28
CA LEU A 232 -38.83 -11.86 -9.36
C LEU A 232 -39.01 -10.37 -9.65
N ILE A 233 -37.96 -9.55 -9.60
CA ILE A 233 -38.03 -8.10 -9.86
C ILE A 233 -38.71 -7.78 -11.20
N PRO A 234 -38.43 -8.48 -12.32
CA PRO A 234 -39.10 -8.23 -13.59
C PRO A 234 -40.62 -8.49 -13.56
N GLU A 235 -41.07 -9.39 -12.69
CA GLU A 235 -42.50 -9.74 -12.53
C GLU A 235 -43.26 -8.63 -11.77
N PHE A 236 -42.57 -7.92 -10.88
CA PHE A 236 -43.13 -6.79 -10.12
C PHE A 236 -42.99 -5.46 -10.88
N LYS A 237 -43.93 -5.20 -11.80
CA LYS A 237 -43.97 -3.96 -12.62
C LYS A 237 -43.86 -2.64 -11.83
N GLN A 238 -44.24 -2.64 -10.55
CA GLN A 238 -44.13 -1.46 -9.69
C GLN A 238 -42.66 -1.15 -9.34
N ILE A 239 -41.87 -2.19 -9.06
CA ILE A 239 -40.44 -2.08 -8.73
C ILE A 239 -39.64 -1.81 -10.01
N SER A 240 -39.89 -2.57 -11.08
CA SER A 240 -39.11 -2.44 -12.31
C SER A 240 -39.25 -1.07 -12.99
N LYS A 241 -40.37 -0.36 -12.78
CA LYS A 241 -40.55 1.03 -13.25
C LYS A 241 -39.80 2.07 -12.42
N LEU A 242 -39.47 1.77 -11.16
CA LEU A 242 -38.76 2.69 -10.26
C LEU A 242 -37.24 2.62 -10.45
N ILE A 243 -36.72 1.49 -10.94
CA ILE A 243 -35.26 1.29 -11.08
C ILE A 243 -34.62 2.31 -12.06
N PRO A 244 -35.11 2.51 -13.31
CA PRO A 244 -34.46 3.45 -14.23
C PRO A 244 -34.31 4.89 -13.70
N PRO A 245 -35.35 5.56 -13.16
CA PRO A 245 -35.19 6.91 -12.62
C PRO A 245 -34.32 6.93 -11.35
N MET A 246 -34.27 5.84 -10.58
CA MET A 246 -33.33 5.71 -9.46
C MET A 246 -31.88 5.66 -9.96
N VAL A 247 -31.58 4.87 -10.99
CA VAL A 247 -30.23 4.82 -11.59
C VAL A 247 -29.81 6.19 -12.08
N GLU A 248 -30.65 6.89 -12.85
CA GLU A 248 -30.37 8.27 -13.31
C GLU A 248 -30.05 9.23 -12.15
N ALA A 249 -30.83 9.15 -11.06
CA ALA A 249 -30.58 9.96 -9.87
C ALA A 249 -29.24 9.62 -9.18
N THR A 250 -28.87 8.33 -9.12
CA THR A 250 -27.57 7.92 -8.57
C THR A 250 -26.40 8.40 -9.43
N GLU A 251 -26.52 8.32 -10.76
CA GLU A 251 -25.50 8.80 -11.69
C GLU A 251 -25.27 10.31 -11.56
N GLN A 252 -26.35 11.09 -11.42
CA GLN A 252 -26.24 12.53 -11.23
C GLN A 252 -25.51 12.87 -9.92
N LEU A 253 -25.91 12.26 -8.80
CA LEU A 253 -25.28 12.48 -7.50
C LEU A 253 -23.81 12.03 -7.48
N ALA A 254 -23.50 10.89 -8.10
CA ALA A 254 -22.14 10.39 -8.22
C ALA A 254 -21.27 11.33 -9.08
N SER A 255 -21.81 11.85 -10.19
CA SER A 255 -21.11 12.82 -11.05
C SER A 255 -20.77 14.12 -10.32
N GLU A 256 -21.69 14.63 -9.50
CA GLU A 256 -21.44 15.82 -8.66
C GLU A 256 -20.33 15.57 -7.62
N GLN A 257 -20.33 14.40 -6.97
CA GLN A 257 -19.27 14.02 -6.03
C GLN A 257 -17.94 13.80 -6.74
N ALA A 258 -17.94 13.13 -7.89
CA ALA A 258 -16.77 12.89 -8.71
C ALA A 258 -16.12 14.21 -9.16
N ALA A 259 -16.92 15.19 -9.57
CA ALA A 259 -16.43 16.51 -9.95
C ALA A 259 -15.73 17.23 -8.79
N LYS A 260 -16.28 17.15 -7.56
CA LYS A 260 -15.66 17.72 -6.36
C LYS A 260 -14.34 17.03 -6.02
N THR A 261 -14.32 15.70 -5.97
CA THR A 261 -13.11 14.91 -5.69
C THR A 261 -12.02 15.21 -6.71
N LYS A 262 -12.36 15.24 -7.99
CA LYS A 262 -11.45 15.59 -9.09
C LYS A 262 -10.83 16.98 -8.94
N GLN A 263 -11.63 18.00 -8.62
CA GLN A 263 -11.12 19.35 -8.39
C GLN A 263 -10.15 19.40 -7.20
N HIS A 264 -10.51 18.75 -6.10
CA HIS A 264 -9.66 18.66 -4.91
C HIS A 264 -8.33 17.96 -5.21
N THR A 265 -8.37 16.81 -5.89
CA THR A 265 -7.21 16.05 -6.33
C THR A 265 -6.28 16.90 -7.21
N VAL A 266 -6.81 17.58 -8.23
CA VAL A 266 -6.00 18.42 -9.12
C VAL A 266 -5.34 19.57 -8.36
N ALA A 267 -6.06 20.19 -7.41
CA ALA A 267 -5.50 21.24 -6.57
C ALA A 267 -4.36 20.72 -5.67
N SER A 268 -4.58 19.59 -4.98
CA SER A 268 -3.58 18.93 -4.13
C SER A 268 -2.34 18.51 -4.91
N MET A 269 -2.52 17.93 -6.10
CA MET A 269 -1.42 17.57 -7.00
C MET A 269 -0.60 18.80 -7.40
N ARG A 270 -1.25 19.88 -7.81
CA ARG A 270 -0.58 21.13 -8.17
C ARG A 270 0.21 21.69 -6.99
N GLN A 271 -0.39 21.73 -5.80
CA GLN A 271 0.28 22.23 -4.61
C GLN A 271 1.55 21.44 -4.29
N LYS A 272 1.48 20.10 -4.26
CA LYS A 272 2.63 19.24 -3.95
C LYS A 272 3.75 19.38 -4.99
N LEU A 273 3.42 19.28 -6.28
CA LEU A 273 4.44 19.36 -7.34
C LEU A 273 5.01 20.77 -7.49
N SER A 274 4.22 21.83 -7.32
CA SER A 274 4.74 23.20 -7.35
C SER A 274 5.66 23.50 -6.18
N ALA A 275 5.38 22.97 -4.98
CA ALA A 275 6.28 23.08 -3.84
C ALA A 275 7.64 22.41 -4.14
N GLU A 276 7.60 21.22 -4.73
CA GLU A 276 8.82 20.47 -5.08
C GLU A 276 9.61 21.14 -6.21
N ILE A 277 8.94 21.64 -7.26
CA ILE A 277 9.57 22.42 -8.33
C ILE A 277 10.26 23.65 -7.74
N ASN A 278 9.59 24.41 -6.88
CA ASN A 278 10.16 25.60 -6.24
C ASN A 278 11.38 25.25 -5.37
N ARG A 279 11.33 24.12 -4.65
CA ARG A 279 12.46 23.60 -3.85
C ARG A 279 13.67 23.30 -4.74
N LEU A 280 13.47 22.59 -5.84
CA LEU A 280 14.55 22.24 -6.77
C LEU A 280 15.10 23.45 -7.52
N GLU A 281 14.25 24.39 -7.94
CA GLU A 281 14.69 25.66 -8.55
C GLU A 281 15.53 26.50 -7.58
N THR A 282 15.20 26.46 -6.29
CA THR A 282 15.96 27.15 -5.25
C THR A 282 17.30 26.47 -5.01
N LEU A 283 17.34 25.14 -4.94
CA LEU A 283 18.58 24.37 -4.81
C LEU A 283 19.49 24.50 -6.03
N ALA A 284 18.94 24.55 -7.24
CA ALA A 284 19.72 24.71 -8.47
C ALA A 284 20.51 26.04 -8.52
N LYS A 285 20.07 27.07 -7.81
CA LYS A 285 20.81 28.35 -7.71
C LYS A 285 22.10 28.23 -6.90
N ILE A 286 22.17 27.26 -5.98
CA ILE A 286 23.28 27.10 -5.03
C ILE A 286 24.04 25.78 -5.20
N ASN A 287 23.51 24.81 -5.93
CA ASN A 287 24.07 23.48 -6.09
C ASN A 287 24.10 23.05 -7.57
N VAL A 288 25.30 22.89 -8.11
CA VAL A 288 25.56 22.51 -9.52
C VAL A 288 25.10 21.09 -9.84
N ASN A 289 24.89 20.24 -8.83
CA ASN A 289 24.46 18.86 -9.04
C ASN A 289 22.97 18.74 -9.42
N VAL A 290 22.15 19.78 -9.23
CA VAL A 290 20.74 19.77 -9.63
C VAL A 290 20.64 20.03 -11.12
N ARG A 291 20.10 19.07 -11.87
CA ARG A 291 20.04 19.17 -13.33
C ARG A 291 18.80 19.95 -13.77
N SER A 292 18.96 20.89 -14.70
CA SER A 292 17.83 21.63 -15.29
C SER A 292 16.80 20.71 -15.99
N GLY A 293 17.25 19.55 -16.47
CA GLY A 293 16.39 18.50 -17.01
C GLY A 293 15.39 17.94 -16.01
N GLU A 294 15.77 17.76 -14.73
CA GLU A 294 14.89 17.22 -13.69
C GLU A 294 13.73 18.17 -13.39
N ILE A 295 14.02 19.47 -13.29
CA ILE A 295 13.00 20.51 -13.09
C ILE A 295 12.04 20.56 -14.30
N SER A 296 12.59 20.44 -15.51
CA SER A 296 11.79 20.44 -16.74
C SER A 296 10.87 19.22 -16.82
N LEU A 297 11.37 18.04 -16.47
CA LEU A 297 10.58 16.80 -16.40
C LEU A 297 9.45 16.92 -15.38
N LEU A 298 9.71 17.44 -14.18
CA LEU A 298 8.66 17.64 -13.16
C LEU A 298 7.57 18.64 -13.60
N LYS A 299 7.95 19.72 -14.30
CA LYS A 299 6.97 20.66 -14.88
C LYS A 299 6.12 20.00 -15.95
N GLU A 300 6.72 19.16 -16.78
CA GLU A 300 6.00 18.40 -17.80
C GLU A 300 5.07 17.35 -17.16
N GLU A 301 5.54 16.61 -16.15
CA GLU A 301 4.77 15.66 -15.36
C GLU A 301 3.55 16.35 -14.74
N GLN A 302 3.72 17.50 -14.07
CA GLN A 302 2.63 18.28 -13.49
C GLN A 302 1.57 18.64 -14.53
N LYS A 303 1.98 19.06 -15.73
CA LYS A 303 1.06 19.42 -16.82
C LYS A 303 0.32 18.20 -17.36
N LYS A 304 1.02 17.08 -17.58
CA LYS A 304 0.44 15.82 -18.06
C LYS A 304 -0.55 15.25 -17.04
N LEU A 305 -0.15 15.14 -15.77
CA LEU A 305 -1.02 14.73 -14.66
C LEU A 305 -2.25 15.62 -14.53
N GLY A 306 -2.08 16.93 -14.60
CA GLY A 306 -3.21 17.87 -14.54
C GLY A 306 -4.25 17.64 -15.63
N ARG A 307 -3.81 17.25 -16.84
CA ARG A 307 -4.71 16.88 -17.94
C ARG A 307 -5.41 15.55 -17.67
N CYS A 308 -4.66 14.50 -17.32
CA CYS A 308 -5.21 13.16 -17.09
C CYS A 308 -6.20 13.15 -15.93
N LEU A 309 -5.82 13.72 -14.77
CA LEU A 309 -6.72 13.86 -13.62
C LEU A 309 -7.93 14.73 -13.96
N GLY A 310 -7.72 15.77 -14.77
CA GLY A 310 -8.78 16.61 -15.36
C GLY A 310 -9.70 15.89 -16.35
N GLN A 311 -9.40 14.66 -16.75
CA GLN A 311 -10.20 13.81 -17.62
C GLN A 311 -10.67 12.52 -16.94
N ALA A 312 -10.42 12.36 -15.63
CA ALA A 312 -10.93 11.25 -14.84
C ALA A 312 -12.45 11.09 -15.00
N ARG A 313 -12.90 9.83 -15.03
CA ARG A 313 -14.28 9.43 -15.30
C ARG A 313 -14.77 8.53 -14.17
N SER A 314 -16.06 8.61 -13.89
CA SER A 314 -16.73 7.65 -13.01
C SER A 314 -17.38 6.56 -13.86
N ARG A 315 -17.19 5.30 -13.46
CA ARG A 315 -17.95 4.15 -13.99
C ARG A 315 -18.78 3.54 -12.87
N LEU A 316 -19.95 3.01 -13.19
CA LEU A 316 -20.71 2.19 -12.25
C LEU A 316 -19.98 0.85 -12.06
N ASP A 317 -19.89 0.39 -10.81
CA ASP A 317 -19.20 -0.85 -10.45
C ASP A 317 -20.16 -1.86 -9.81
N SER A 318 -21.01 -1.41 -8.88
CA SER A 318 -22.01 -2.28 -8.24
C SER A 318 -23.31 -1.56 -7.86
N ILE A 319 -24.39 -2.34 -7.77
CA ILE A 319 -25.74 -1.96 -7.32
C ILE A 319 -26.31 -2.98 -6.31
#